data_AF-A0A4Q2K9Q7-F1
#
_entry.id   AF-A0A4Q2K9Q7-F1
#
_cell.length_a   1.000
_cell.length_b   1.000
_cell.length_c   1.000
_cell.angle_alpha   90.00
_cell.angle_beta   90.00
_cell.angle_gamma   90.00
#
_symmetry.space_group_name_H-M   'P 1'
#
loop_
_entity.id
_entity.type
_entity.pdbx_description
1 polymer ?
#
loop_
_entity_poly.entity_id
_entity_poly.type
_entity_poly.pdbx_seq_one_letter_code
_entity_poly.pdbx_strand_id
1 'polypeptide(L)'
;MTNKKAWEIFDELRIENGEPFETQKIGETVCVVRQGMRDNIKILLDAEKGLFYLGSGKQGEWKQFNFDISDEEDFITCAEKVIAETVKQLNKKGVIHRGDVFTVSTNAQLLNLLLGKNMRGYMKCIYGLTDSYALLMHTFNQVTQAGWLNRELEDGTVIEQFVGNKKIFKAHEGLPDNRYRALFEKRREKGVFIFRGVYRLSDKSTSNRRVWTKVCDQTNLFDF
;
A
#
# COMPACT_ATOMS: atom_id res chain seq x y z
N MET A 1 -31.65 17.90 -0.91
CA MET A 1 -31.34 17.35 0.43
C MET A 1 -30.58 18.41 1.26
N THR A 2 -30.73 18.48 2.59
CA THR A 2 -29.93 19.41 3.43
C THR A 2 -28.62 18.77 3.88
N ASN A 3 -27.58 19.56 4.14
CA ASN A 3 -26.29 19.05 4.67
C ASN A 3 -26.47 18.26 5.96
N LYS A 4 -27.37 18.70 6.85
CA LYS A 4 -27.68 17.99 8.10
C LYS A 4 -28.23 16.59 7.84
N LYS A 5 -29.27 16.48 7.00
CA LYS A 5 -29.87 15.19 6.64
C LYS A 5 -28.86 14.27 5.93
N ALA A 6 -28.07 14.84 5.03
CA ALA A 6 -27.05 14.09 4.30
C ALA A 6 -25.96 13.53 5.24
N TRP A 7 -25.52 14.30 6.24
CA TRP A 7 -24.60 13.80 7.26
C TRP A 7 -25.20 12.73 8.16
N GLU A 8 -26.49 12.82 8.51
CA GLU A 8 -27.20 11.79 9.30
C GLU A 8 -27.19 10.46 8.54
N ILE A 9 -27.59 10.47 7.26
CA ILE A 9 -27.57 9.26 6.41
C ILE A 9 -26.14 8.73 6.23
N PHE A 10 -25.16 9.61 6.01
CA PHE A 10 -23.76 9.19 5.88
C PHE A 10 -23.22 8.52 7.15
N ASP A 11 -23.55 9.06 8.33
CA ASP A 11 -23.14 8.49 9.62
C ASP A 11 -23.82 7.14 9.88
N GLU A 12 -25.11 6.99 9.53
CA GLU A 12 -25.83 5.71 9.59
C GLU A 12 -25.16 4.65 8.70
N LEU A 13 -24.91 4.97 7.43
CA LEU A 13 -24.20 4.07 6.50
C LEU A 13 -22.81 3.69 7.02
N ARG A 14 -22.06 4.63 7.61
CA ARG A 14 -20.74 4.34 8.22
C ARG A 14 -20.87 3.33 9.37
N ILE A 15 -21.91 3.46 10.20
CA ILE A 15 -22.18 2.56 11.33
C ILE A 15 -22.61 1.18 10.82
N GLU A 16 -23.49 1.11 9.83
CA GLU A 16 -23.92 -0.15 9.20
C GLU A 16 -22.74 -0.89 8.55
N ASN A 17 -21.75 -0.15 8.05
CA ASN A 17 -20.48 -0.68 7.54
C ASN A 17 -19.46 -1.03 8.64
N GLY A 18 -19.89 -1.11 9.91
CA GLY A 18 -19.06 -1.58 11.03
C GLY A 18 -18.11 -0.53 11.62
N GLU A 19 -18.43 0.75 11.46
CA GLU A 19 -17.66 1.89 12.00
C GLU A 19 -16.17 1.87 11.64
N PRO A 20 -15.83 1.89 10.33
CA PRO A 20 -14.45 1.63 9.89
C PRO A 20 -13.45 2.75 10.23
N PHE A 21 -13.90 3.92 10.71
CA PHE A 21 -13.07 5.05 11.10
C PHE A 21 -13.81 6.03 12.02
N GLU A 22 -13.07 6.85 12.77
CA GLU A 22 -13.63 7.89 13.63
C GLU A 22 -13.85 9.20 12.85
N THR A 23 -14.86 9.98 13.25
CA THR A 23 -15.22 11.24 12.60
C THR A 23 -15.25 12.40 13.60
N GLN A 24 -14.81 13.58 13.18
CA GLN A 24 -14.94 14.84 13.91
C GLN A 24 -15.46 15.92 12.96
N LYS A 25 -16.70 16.37 13.17
CA LYS A 25 -17.31 17.45 12.38
C LYS A 25 -16.64 18.80 12.68
N ILE A 26 -16.36 19.57 11.62
CA ILE A 26 -15.84 20.94 11.66
C ILE A 26 -16.77 21.81 10.82
N GLY A 27 -17.70 22.50 11.50
CA GLY A 27 -18.77 23.24 10.82
C GLY A 27 -19.80 22.31 10.18
N GLU A 28 -20.54 22.82 9.18
CA GLU A 28 -21.68 22.11 8.58
C GLU A 28 -21.31 21.21 7.39
N THR A 29 -20.17 21.47 6.76
CA THR A 29 -19.80 20.81 5.49
C THR A 29 -18.55 19.96 5.60
N VAL A 30 -17.74 20.09 6.64
CA VAL A 30 -16.45 19.38 6.74
C VAL A 30 -16.46 18.39 7.89
N CYS A 31 -15.94 17.19 7.61
CA CYS A 31 -15.67 16.15 8.59
C CYS A 31 -14.19 15.75 8.49
N VAL A 32 -13.50 15.73 9.63
CA VAL A 32 -12.16 15.15 9.75
C VAL A 32 -12.29 13.68 10.12
N VAL A 33 -11.63 12.83 9.37
CA VAL A 33 -11.58 11.39 9.60
C VAL A 33 -10.28 11.05 10.30
N ARG A 34 -10.36 10.21 11.34
CA ARG A 34 -9.22 9.80 12.16
C ARG A 34 -9.07 8.29 12.23
N GLN A 35 -7.82 7.84 12.27
CA GLN A 35 -7.44 6.47 12.62
C GLN A 35 -6.12 6.50 13.42
N GLY A 36 -6.21 6.44 14.74
CA GLY A 36 -5.04 6.52 15.63
C GLY A 36 -4.36 7.90 15.64
N MET A 37 -3.02 7.94 15.59
CA MET A 37 -2.20 9.16 15.71
C MET A 37 -1.80 9.83 14.38
N ARG A 38 -2.31 9.39 13.21
CA ARG A 38 -1.82 9.85 11.89
C ARG A 38 -2.89 10.53 11.03
N ASP A 39 -2.36 11.39 10.13
CA ASP A 39 -2.94 12.09 8.97
C ASP A 39 -4.46 12.32 8.92
N ASN A 40 -4.84 13.61 8.94
CA ASN A 40 -6.23 14.06 8.88
C ASN A 40 -6.74 13.99 7.43
N ILE A 41 -7.42 12.91 7.06
CA ILE A 41 -8.29 12.91 5.88
C ILE A 41 -9.50 13.80 6.17
N LYS A 42 -9.96 14.55 5.18
CA LYS A 42 -11.15 15.39 5.24
C LYS A 42 -12.17 14.91 4.22
N ILE A 43 -13.41 14.83 4.67
CA ILE A 43 -14.59 14.70 3.82
C ILE A 43 -15.31 16.04 3.84
N LEU A 44 -15.50 16.65 2.68
CA LEU A 44 -16.39 17.81 2.51
C LEU A 44 -17.66 17.33 1.83
N LEU A 45 -18.81 17.60 2.43
CA LEU A 45 -20.15 17.32 1.90
C LEU A 45 -20.87 18.65 1.67
N ASP A 46 -21.27 18.87 0.42
CA ASP A 46 -22.14 19.97 -0.01
C ASP A 46 -23.36 19.35 -0.71
N ALA A 47 -24.37 19.00 0.10
CA ALA A 47 -25.58 18.30 -0.34
C ALA A 47 -26.52 19.17 -1.15
N GLU A 48 -26.40 20.49 -1.05
CA GLU A 48 -27.14 21.43 -1.89
C GLU A 48 -26.59 21.46 -3.32
N LYS A 49 -25.30 21.12 -3.49
CA LYS A 49 -24.65 21.01 -4.80
C LYS A 49 -24.49 19.58 -5.31
N GLY A 50 -24.86 18.58 -4.51
CA GLY A 50 -24.70 17.16 -4.88
C GLY A 50 -23.26 16.69 -4.88
N LEU A 51 -22.44 17.15 -3.92
CA LEU A 51 -20.99 16.97 -3.95
C LEU A 51 -20.43 16.36 -2.66
N PHE A 52 -19.50 15.41 -2.85
CA PHE A 52 -18.50 15.04 -1.86
C PHE A 52 -17.09 15.37 -2.38
N TYR A 53 -16.22 15.82 -1.49
CA TYR A 53 -14.78 15.87 -1.72
C TYR A 53 -14.05 15.11 -0.62
N LEU A 54 -13.09 14.27 -1.03
CA LEU A 54 -12.23 13.50 -0.13
C LEU A 54 -10.77 13.88 -0.36
N GLY A 55 -10.04 14.28 0.67
CA GLY A 55 -8.63 14.66 0.52
C GLY A 55 -7.93 15.05 1.82
N SER A 56 -6.69 15.55 1.70
CA SER A 56 -5.84 15.90 2.85
C SER A 56 -6.02 17.33 3.38
N GLY A 57 -6.81 18.16 2.70
CA GLY A 57 -7.09 19.53 3.10
C GLY A 57 -5.94 20.54 2.94
N LYS A 58 -4.82 20.17 2.31
CA LYS A 58 -3.78 21.09 1.79
C LYS A 58 -3.92 21.23 0.26
N GLN A 59 -3.15 22.11 -0.40
CA GLN A 59 -3.20 22.40 -1.85
C GLN A 59 -2.82 21.19 -2.76
N GLY A 60 -3.54 20.07 -2.65
CA GLY A 60 -3.33 18.87 -3.46
C GLY A 60 -4.39 17.79 -3.23
N GLU A 61 -4.93 17.32 -4.36
CA GLU A 61 -5.81 16.16 -4.59
C GLU A 61 -7.04 16.01 -3.69
N TRP A 62 -8.06 16.81 -3.98
CA TRP A 62 -9.43 16.45 -3.63
C TRP A 62 -9.99 15.52 -4.69
N LYS A 63 -10.41 14.33 -4.27
CA LYS A 63 -11.23 13.45 -5.12
C LYS A 63 -12.68 13.86 -4.99
N GLN A 64 -13.29 14.26 -6.09
CA GLN A 64 -14.68 14.68 -6.17
C GLN A 64 -15.58 13.47 -6.47
N PHE A 65 -16.74 13.44 -5.82
CA PHE A 65 -17.84 12.52 -6.12
C PHE A 65 -19.11 13.34 -6.25
N ASN A 66 -19.94 13.00 -7.24
CA ASN A 66 -21.18 13.70 -7.54
C ASN A 66 -22.36 12.75 -7.29
N PHE A 67 -23.48 13.31 -6.85
CA PHE A 67 -24.76 12.63 -6.72
C PHE A 67 -25.90 13.58 -7.11
N ASP A 68 -27.04 13.03 -7.54
CA ASP A 68 -28.25 13.78 -7.79
C ASP A 68 -28.91 14.21 -6.48
N ILE A 69 -29.09 15.51 -6.30
CA ILE A 69 -29.66 16.12 -5.08
C ILE A 69 -31.12 15.75 -4.82
N SER A 70 -31.81 15.24 -5.84
CA SER A 70 -33.21 14.82 -5.82
C SER A 70 -33.40 13.31 -5.63
N ASP A 71 -32.32 12.53 -5.73
CA ASP A 71 -32.33 11.07 -5.61
C ASP A 71 -31.57 10.63 -4.35
N GLU A 72 -32.31 10.15 -3.35
CA GLU A 72 -31.74 9.68 -2.10
C GLU A 72 -30.97 8.35 -2.26
N GLU A 73 -31.36 7.49 -3.21
CA GLU A 73 -30.63 6.24 -3.49
C GLU A 73 -29.29 6.51 -4.18
N ASP A 74 -29.24 7.51 -5.07
CA ASP A 74 -27.97 7.94 -5.67
C ASP A 74 -27.03 8.56 -4.64
N PHE A 75 -27.58 9.33 -3.68
CA PHE A 75 -26.81 9.79 -2.52
C PHE A 75 -26.21 8.63 -1.71
N ILE A 76 -27.02 7.62 -1.36
CA ILE A 76 -26.57 6.44 -0.60
C ILE A 76 -25.44 5.72 -1.36
N THR A 77 -25.64 5.47 -2.65
CA THR A 77 -24.64 4.82 -3.52
C THR A 77 -23.34 5.64 -3.60
N CYS A 78 -23.44 6.96 -3.63
CA CYS A 78 -22.28 7.85 -3.60
C CYS A 78 -21.58 7.82 -2.23
N ALA A 79 -22.33 7.87 -1.13
CA ALA A 79 -21.81 7.83 0.23
C ALA A 79 -21.04 6.53 0.50
N GLU A 80 -21.54 5.38 0.05
CA GLU A 80 -20.83 4.09 0.14
C GLU A 80 -19.48 4.13 -0.59
N LYS A 81 -19.43 4.72 -1.79
CA LYS A 81 -18.18 4.91 -2.54
C LYS A 81 -17.19 5.79 -1.78
N VAL A 82 -17.68 6.86 -1.15
CA VAL A 82 -16.86 7.77 -0.33
C VAL A 82 -16.32 7.05 0.90
N ILE A 83 -17.13 6.26 1.61
CA ILE A 83 -16.70 5.42 2.74
C ILE A 83 -15.62 4.45 2.29
N ALA A 84 -15.85 3.70 1.21
CA ALA A 84 -14.90 2.72 0.68
C ALA A 84 -13.56 3.37 0.28
N GLU A 85 -13.57 4.54 -0.38
CA GLU A 85 -12.35 5.26 -0.72
C GLU A 85 -11.67 5.85 0.53
N THR A 86 -12.43 6.30 1.52
CA THR A 86 -11.88 6.78 2.80
C THR A 86 -11.15 5.66 3.51
N VAL A 87 -11.76 4.48 3.63
CA VAL A 87 -11.12 3.27 4.19
C VAL A 87 -9.88 2.91 3.40
N LYS A 88 -9.95 2.95 2.07
CA LYS A 88 -8.79 2.70 1.22
C LYS A 88 -7.67 3.69 1.50
N GLN A 89 -7.95 4.99 1.62
CA GLN A 89 -6.97 6.03 1.93
C GLN A 89 -6.40 5.91 3.35
N LEU A 90 -7.21 5.56 4.34
CA LEU A 90 -6.75 5.29 5.71
C LEU A 90 -5.86 4.05 5.80
N ASN A 91 -6.22 3.00 5.05
CA ASN A 91 -5.43 1.78 4.94
C ASN A 91 -4.14 1.98 4.12
N LYS A 92 -3.97 3.11 3.43
CA LYS A 92 -2.68 3.46 2.83
C LYS A 92 -1.69 3.74 3.95
N LYS A 93 -0.76 2.82 4.18
CA LYS A 93 0.45 3.17 4.93
C LYS A 93 1.21 4.20 4.11
N GLY A 94 1.34 5.43 4.61
CA GLY A 94 2.08 6.52 3.97
C GLY A 94 3.57 6.21 3.75
N VAL A 95 4.45 7.13 4.09
CA VAL A 95 5.89 6.89 3.94
C VAL A 95 6.33 5.74 4.87
N ILE A 96 6.85 4.67 4.29
CA ILE A 96 7.42 3.51 4.98
C ILE A 96 8.91 3.77 5.17
N HIS A 97 9.42 3.52 6.37
CA HIS A 97 10.82 3.75 6.73
C HIS A 97 11.55 2.45 7.02
N ARG A 98 12.84 2.40 6.70
CA ARG A 98 13.69 1.23 6.95
C ARG A 98 13.60 0.85 8.42
N GLY A 99 13.40 -0.44 8.68
CA GLY A 99 13.19 -0.99 10.01
C GLY A 99 11.72 -1.11 10.40
N ASP A 100 10.78 -0.50 9.66
CA ASP A 100 9.35 -0.68 9.90
C ASP A 100 8.99 -2.17 9.88
N VAL A 101 8.31 -2.61 10.94
CA VAL A 101 7.90 -4.00 11.13
C VAL A 101 6.40 -4.12 10.84
N PHE A 102 6.06 -5.16 10.07
CA PHE A 102 4.70 -5.47 9.65
C PHE A 102 4.37 -6.86 10.18
N THR A 103 3.51 -6.92 11.20
CA THR A 103 3.09 -8.17 11.86
C THR A 103 2.00 -8.86 11.06
N VAL A 104 2.40 -9.45 9.92
CA VAL A 104 1.54 -10.23 9.02
C VAL A 104 2.31 -11.46 8.55
N SER A 105 1.62 -12.60 8.43
CA SER A 105 2.28 -13.90 8.19
C SER A 105 2.41 -14.26 6.71
N THR A 106 1.61 -13.64 5.83
CA THR A 106 1.55 -13.97 4.40
C THR A 106 1.89 -12.77 3.51
N ASN A 107 2.36 -13.05 2.29
CA ASN A 107 2.63 -12.01 1.29
C ASN A 107 1.34 -11.29 0.89
N ALA A 108 0.22 -12.02 0.81
CA ALA A 108 -1.08 -11.43 0.49
C ALA A 108 -1.53 -10.42 1.55
N GLN A 109 -1.40 -10.76 2.85
CA GLN A 109 -1.72 -9.83 3.94
C GLN A 109 -0.82 -8.59 3.91
N LEU A 110 0.48 -8.74 3.62
CA LEU A 110 1.36 -7.59 3.46
C LEU A 110 0.90 -6.70 2.30
N LEU A 111 0.59 -7.27 1.13
CA LEU A 111 0.11 -6.51 -0.02
C LEU A 111 -1.23 -5.81 0.25
N ASN A 112 -2.16 -6.47 0.95
CA ASN A 112 -3.43 -5.88 1.35
C ASN A 112 -3.20 -4.69 2.29
N LEU A 113 -2.32 -4.85 3.27
CA LEU A 113 -1.95 -3.80 4.22
C LEU A 113 -1.21 -2.63 3.56
N LEU A 114 -0.32 -2.91 2.61
CA LEU A 114 0.50 -1.88 1.97
C LEU A 114 -0.23 -1.13 0.87
N LEU A 115 -1.10 -1.81 0.12
CA LEU A 115 -1.66 -1.30 -1.14
C LEU A 115 -3.19 -1.24 -1.14
N GLY A 116 -3.86 -1.54 -0.01
CA GLY A 116 -5.31 -1.59 0.09
C GLY A 116 -5.97 -2.64 -0.82
N LYS A 117 -5.27 -3.73 -1.12
CA LYS A 117 -5.80 -4.84 -1.93
C LYS A 117 -6.68 -5.78 -1.07
N ASN A 118 -7.41 -6.66 -1.74
CA ASN A 118 -8.23 -7.71 -1.09
C ASN A 118 -7.87 -9.11 -1.63
N MET A 119 -6.60 -9.50 -1.48
CA MET A 119 -6.09 -10.78 -1.95
C MET A 119 -6.36 -11.89 -0.92
N ARG A 120 -6.97 -13.00 -1.36
CA ARG A 120 -7.12 -14.22 -0.54
C ARG A 120 -5.82 -15.01 -0.40
N GLY A 121 -4.88 -14.85 -1.33
CA GLY A 121 -3.59 -15.54 -1.31
C GLY A 121 -2.63 -14.97 -2.35
N TYR A 122 -1.34 -15.01 -2.04
CA TYR A 122 -0.27 -14.63 -2.96
C TYR A 122 1.01 -15.38 -2.61
N MET A 123 1.49 -16.22 -3.54
CA MET A 123 2.60 -17.15 -3.30
C MET A 123 3.92 -16.71 -3.90
N LYS A 124 3.93 -15.65 -4.75
CA LYS A 124 5.16 -15.13 -5.35
C LYS A 124 5.90 -14.24 -4.34
N CYS A 125 7.22 -14.25 -4.41
CA CYS A 125 8.08 -13.38 -3.61
C CYS A 125 8.26 -11.98 -4.20
N ILE A 126 7.80 -11.74 -5.42
CA ILE A 126 7.90 -10.44 -6.11
C ILE A 126 6.51 -9.99 -6.56
N TYR A 127 6.18 -8.72 -6.35
CA TYR A 127 4.96 -8.08 -6.83
C TYR A 127 5.34 -6.83 -7.63
N GLY A 128 5.00 -6.78 -8.91
CA GLY A 128 5.26 -5.60 -9.75
C GLY A 128 4.31 -4.46 -9.37
N LEU A 129 4.86 -3.26 -9.19
CA LEU A 129 4.09 -2.02 -9.04
C LEU A 129 4.02 -1.27 -10.37
N THR A 130 5.16 -1.17 -11.06
CA THR A 130 5.29 -0.64 -12.42
C THR A 130 6.26 -1.50 -13.22
N ASP A 131 6.51 -1.16 -14.48
CA ASP A 131 7.50 -1.85 -15.33
C ASP A 131 8.91 -1.82 -14.72
N SER A 132 9.25 -0.76 -13.99
CA SER A 132 10.59 -0.56 -13.41
C SER A 132 10.66 -0.76 -11.89
N TYR A 133 9.52 -0.83 -11.20
CA TYR A 133 9.45 -0.85 -9.74
C TYR A 133 8.66 -2.07 -9.21
N ALA A 134 9.22 -2.78 -8.24
CA ALA A 134 8.57 -3.94 -7.63
C ALA A 134 8.75 -3.99 -6.11
N LEU A 135 7.85 -4.72 -5.44
CA LEU A 135 8.03 -5.15 -4.06
C LEU A 135 8.70 -6.52 -4.05
N LEU A 136 9.77 -6.67 -3.27
CA LEU A 136 10.43 -7.96 -3.03
C LEU A 136 10.20 -8.39 -1.59
N MET A 137 9.62 -9.56 -1.40
CA MET A 137 9.24 -10.16 -0.12
C MET A 137 10.02 -11.46 0.06
N HIS A 138 11.15 -11.41 0.76
CA HIS A 138 12.13 -12.50 0.73
C HIS A 138 12.83 -12.78 2.05
N THR A 139 13.22 -14.03 2.27
CA THR A 139 14.01 -14.49 3.42
C THR A 139 15.51 -14.35 3.13
N PHE A 140 16.29 -13.78 4.05
CA PHE A 140 17.74 -13.67 3.89
C PHE A 140 18.49 -14.86 4.49
N ASN A 141 19.74 -15.03 4.04
CA ASN A 141 20.70 -16.00 4.57
C ASN A 141 20.24 -17.46 4.50
N GLN A 142 19.37 -17.77 3.54
CA GLN A 142 18.90 -19.12 3.25
C GLN A 142 18.86 -19.35 1.75
N VAL A 143 19.21 -20.57 1.33
CA VAL A 143 19.06 -20.98 -0.06
C VAL A 143 17.59 -21.32 -0.32
N THR A 144 16.99 -20.61 -1.27
CA THR A 144 15.61 -20.85 -1.70
C THR A 144 15.48 -22.20 -2.42
N GLN A 145 14.25 -22.70 -2.51
CA GLN A 145 13.94 -23.86 -3.37
C GLN A 145 14.36 -23.62 -4.84
N ALA A 146 14.40 -22.35 -5.26
CA ALA A 146 14.84 -21.95 -6.59
C ALA A 146 16.37 -21.93 -6.77
N GLY A 147 17.15 -22.25 -5.73
CA GLY A 147 18.62 -22.28 -5.75
C GLY A 147 19.28 -20.91 -5.55
N TRP A 148 18.52 -19.88 -5.18
CA TRP A 148 19.03 -18.53 -4.93
C TRP A 148 19.30 -18.30 -3.44
N LEU A 149 20.45 -17.71 -3.14
CA LEU A 149 20.84 -17.22 -1.82
C LEU A 149 20.84 -15.70 -1.82
N ASN A 150 20.10 -15.10 -0.88
CA ASN A 150 20.00 -13.66 -0.73
C ASN A 150 20.71 -13.21 0.54
N ARG A 151 21.65 -12.27 0.43
CA ARG A 151 22.46 -11.77 1.55
C ARG A 151 22.49 -10.25 1.52
N GLU A 152 22.45 -9.64 2.71
CA GLU A 152 22.74 -8.23 2.91
C GLU A 152 24.20 -8.15 3.42
N LEU A 153 25.01 -7.33 2.77
CA LEU A 153 26.39 -7.03 3.16
C LEU A 153 26.39 -5.91 4.21
N GLU A 154 27.54 -5.69 4.86
CA GLU A 154 27.68 -4.68 5.92
C GLU A 154 27.40 -3.24 5.43
N ASP A 155 27.72 -2.95 4.17
CA ASP A 155 27.44 -1.67 3.51
C ASP A 155 25.95 -1.49 3.15
N GLY A 156 25.12 -2.48 3.45
CA GLY A 156 23.70 -2.51 3.11
C GLY A 156 23.41 -2.96 1.69
N THR A 157 24.41 -3.31 0.87
CA THR A 157 24.22 -3.89 -0.46
C THR A 157 23.56 -5.27 -0.34
N VAL A 158 22.56 -5.54 -1.17
CA VAL A 158 21.93 -6.86 -1.24
C VAL A 158 22.44 -7.64 -2.45
N ILE A 159 22.84 -8.89 -2.23
CA ILE A 159 23.31 -9.82 -3.25
C ILE A 159 22.32 -10.97 -3.37
N GLU A 160 21.75 -11.16 -4.55
CA GLU A 160 21.04 -12.38 -4.93
C GLU A 160 22.01 -13.23 -5.75
N GLN A 161 22.40 -14.39 -5.25
CA GLN A 161 23.36 -15.27 -5.93
C GLN A 161 22.75 -16.64 -6.16
N PHE A 162 22.79 -17.11 -7.40
CA PHE A 162 22.43 -18.48 -7.71
C PHE A 162 23.57 -19.40 -7.24
N VAL A 163 23.23 -20.33 -6.35
CA VAL A 163 24.12 -21.34 -5.76
C VAL A 163 23.57 -22.75 -5.97
N GLY A 164 22.53 -22.90 -6.79
CA GLY A 164 21.91 -24.18 -7.08
C GLY A 164 22.73 -25.03 -8.05
N ASN A 165 22.53 -26.35 -7.97
CA ASN A 165 23.26 -27.32 -8.79
C ASN A 165 22.58 -27.62 -10.14
N LYS A 166 21.39 -27.05 -10.40
CA LYS A 166 20.62 -27.22 -11.65
C LYS A 166 20.65 -25.94 -12.48
N LYS A 167 20.12 -25.99 -13.70
CA LYS A 167 19.89 -24.79 -14.50
C LYS A 167 18.94 -23.83 -13.78
N ILE A 168 19.22 -22.53 -13.86
CA ILE A 168 18.34 -21.47 -13.37
C ILE A 168 16.96 -21.64 -14.01
N PHE A 169 15.88 -21.57 -13.21
CA PHE A 169 14.52 -21.62 -13.74
C PHE A 169 14.33 -20.51 -14.79
N LYS A 170 13.61 -20.82 -15.88
CA LYS A 170 13.36 -19.87 -16.99
C LYS A 170 12.82 -18.50 -16.51
N ALA A 171 11.96 -18.49 -15.50
CA ALA A 171 11.42 -17.27 -14.89
C ALA A 171 12.45 -16.40 -14.12
N HIS A 172 13.65 -16.92 -13.92
CA HIS A 172 14.78 -16.26 -13.27
C HIS A 172 15.99 -16.13 -14.20
N GLU A 173 15.87 -16.53 -15.47
CA GLU A 173 16.92 -16.29 -16.46
C GLU A 173 17.04 -14.80 -16.76
N GLY A 174 18.26 -14.33 -16.98
CA GLY A 174 18.53 -12.93 -17.30
C GLY A 174 18.49 -11.97 -16.10
N LEU A 175 18.60 -10.69 -16.44
CA LEU A 175 18.44 -9.60 -15.49
C LEU A 175 16.95 -9.22 -15.40
N PRO A 176 16.46 -8.87 -14.21
CA PRO A 176 15.09 -8.43 -14.05
C PRO A 176 14.87 -7.06 -14.71
N ASP A 177 13.70 -6.89 -15.34
CA ASP A 177 13.29 -5.62 -15.94
C ASP A 177 13.00 -4.54 -14.88
N ASN A 178 12.49 -4.96 -13.71
CA ASN A 178 12.31 -4.09 -12.54
C ASN A 178 13.66 -3.65 -11.97
N ARG A 179 14.13 -2.48 -12.40
CA ARG A 179 15.40 -1.86 -11.96
C ARG A 179 15.39 -1.40 -10.51
N TYR A 180 14.21 -1.18 -9.92
CA TYR A 180 14.04 -0.74 -8.54
C TYR A 180 13.19 -1.72 -7.74
N ARG A 181 13.56 -1.93 -6.48
CA ARG A 181 12.84 -2.80 -5.55
C ARG A 181 12.72 -2.20 -4.16
N ALA A 182 11.50 -2.10 -3.67
CA ALA A 182 11.23 -1.95 -2.24
C ALA A 182 11.33 -3.33 -1.59
N LEU A 183 12.29 -3.49 -0.68
CA LEU A 183 12.66 -4.78 -0.14
C LEU A 183 12.07 -4.99 1.25
N PHE A 184 11.40 -6.13 1.43
CA PHE A 184 10.84 -6.60 2.70
C PHE A 184 11.48 -7.93 3.09
N GLU A 185 12.26 -7.93 4.17
CA GLU A 185 12.76 -9.14 4.80
C GLU A 185 11.60 -9.89 5.44
N LYS A 186 11.32 -11.11 4.95
CA LYS A 186 10.33 -12.01 5.51
C LYS A 186 10.98 -12.88 6.59
N ARG A 187 10.47 -12.80 7.83
CA ARG A 187 10.85 -13.68 8.94
C ARG A 187 9.68 -14.60 9.29
N ARG A 188 9.62 -15.76 8.63
CA ARG A 188 8.49 -16.71 8.73
C ARG A 188 8.20 -17.15 10.17
N GLU A 189 9.25 -17.53 10.89
CA GLU A 189 9.20 -17.95 12.31
C GLU A 189 8.50 -16.93 13.21
N LYS A 190 8.66 -15.65 12.90
CA LYS A 190 8.13 -14.53 13.69
C LYS A 190 6.81 -13.98 13.15
N GLY A 191 6.36 -14.44 11.98
CA GLY A 191 5.17 -13.90 11.32
C GLY A 191 5.28 -12.41 11.00
N VAL A 192 6.48 -11.93 10.63
CA VAL A 192 6.71 -10.51 10.33
C VAL A 192 7.42 -10.29 9.01
N PHE A 193 7.22 -9.09 8.47
CA PHE A 193 8.03 -8.50 7.41
C PHE A 193 8.70 -7.23 7.92
N ILE A 194 9.94 -6.99 7.51
CA ILE A 194 10.71 -5.81 7.90
C ILE A 194 11.13 -5.07 6.64
N PHE A 195 10.76 -3.80 6.52
CA PHE A 195 11.19 -3.00 5.37
C PHE A 195 12.69 -2.70 5.46
N ARG A 196 13.44 -3.02 4.41
CA ARG A 196 14.90 -2.85 4.34
C ARG A 196 15.33 -1.61 3.57
N GLY A 197 14.44 -1.02 2.78
CA GLY A 197 14.73 0.14 1.95
C GLY A 197 14.38 -0.10 0.48
N VAL A 198 14.70 0.89 -0.34
CA VAL A 198 14.59 0.85 -1.80
C VAL A 198 15.96 0.62 -2.41
N TYR A 199 16.03 -0.29 -3.35
CA TYR A 199 17.27 -0.74 -3.98
C TYR A 199 17.20 -0.61 -5.49
N ARG A 200 18.34 -0.32 -6.11
CA ARG A 200 18.51 -0.31 -7.57
C ARG A 200 19.42 -1.43 -8.02
N LEU A 201 19.06 -2.10 -9.11
CA LEU A 201 19.91 -3.11 -9.74
C LEU A 201 21.17 -2.44 -10.28
N SER A 202 22.34 -2.95 -9.90
CA SER A 202 23.64 -2.47 -10.37
C SER A 202 23.97 -3.05 -11.75
N ASP A 203 24.68 -2.27 -12.57
CA ASP A 203 25.21 -2.71 -13.87
C ASP A 203 26.29 -3.80 -13.73
N LYS A 204 26.82 -4.02 -12.52
CA LYS A 204 27.72 -5.14 -12.18
C LYS A 204 26.97 -6.47 -12.04
N SER A 205 25.66 -6.48 -12.23
CA SER A 205 24.83 -7.68 -12.10
C SER A 205 24.97 -8.59 -13.31
N THR A 206 24.99 -9.89 -13.05
CA THR A 206 24.91 -10.95 -14.06
C THR A 206 23.62 -11.75 -13.86
N SER A 207 23.32 -12.63 -14.83
CA SER A 207 22.14 -13.51 -14.78
C SER A 207 22.12 -14.46 -13.58
N ASN A 208 23.27 -14.77 -12.99
CA ASN A 208 23.43 -15.66 -11.83
C ASN A 208 23.87 -14.94 -10.55
N ARG A 209 24.14 -13.63 -10.61
CA ARG A 209 24.53 -12.81 -9.45
C ARG A 209 24.02 -11.39 -9.63
N ARG A 210 22.96 -11.04 -8.91
CA ARG A 210 22.35 -9.70 -8.95
C ARG A 210 22.81 -8.90 -7.75
N VAL A 211 23.26 -7.68 -8.03
CA VAL A 211 23.74 -6.74 -7.02
C VAL A 211 22.74 -5.61 -6.92
N TRP A 212 22.21 -5.40 -5.73
CA TRP A 212 21.20 -4.39 -5.42
C TRP A 212 21.80 -3.36 -4.48
N THR A 213 22.03 -2.15 -4.99
CA THR A 213 22.56 -1.04 -4.21
C THR A 213 21.40 -0.26 -3.62
N LYS A 214 21.45 0.00 -2.31
CA LYS A 214 20.41 0.79 -1.63
C LYS A 214 20.44 2.23 -2.16
N VAL A 215 19.27 2.77 -2.47
CA VAL A 215 19.11 4.15 -3.00
C VAL A 215 18.24 5.02 -2.10
N CYS A 216 17.39 4.43 -1.25
CA CYS A 216 16.58 5.18 -0.30
C CYS A 216 16.24 4.32 0.93
N ASP A 217 16.15 4.94 2.11
CA ASP A 217 15.69 4.30 3.35
C ASP A 217 14.18 4.43 3.56
N GLN A 218 13.48 5.09 2.65
CA GLN A 218 12.03 5.25 2.73
C GLN A 218 11.37 5.16 1.35
N THR A 219 10.09 4.85 1.32
CA THR A 219 9.28 4.90 0.10
C THR A 219 7.85 5.24 0.43
N ASN A 220 7.22 6.00 -0.45
CA ASN A 220 5.77 6.04 -0.54
C ASN A 220 5.36 5.06 -1.64
N LEU A 221 4.58 4.03 -1.33
CA LEU A 221 4.16 3.04 -2.32
C LEU A 221 3.01 3.52 -3.21
N PHE A 222 2.61 4.79 -3.06
CA PHE A 222 1.53 5.43 -3.81
C PHE A 222 2.01 6.50 -4.79
N ASP A 223 3.32 6.78 -4.86
CA ASP A 223 3.89 7.73 -5.82
C ASP A 223 4.16 7.08 -7.20
N PHE A 224 3.58 5.91 -7.47
CA PHE A 224 3.84 5.06 -8.65
C PHE A 224 2.56 4.71 -9.42
#